data_AF-A0A967GGH9-F1
#
_entry.id   AF-A0A967GGH9-F1
#
_cell.length_a   1.000
_cell.length_b   1.000
_cell.length_c   1.000
_cell.angle_alpha   90.00
_cell.angle_beta   90.00
_cell.angle_gamma   90.00
#
_symmetry.space_group_name_H-M   'P 1'
#
loop_
_entity.id
_entity.type
_entity.pdbx_description
1 polymer ?
#
loop_
_entity_poly.entity_id
_entity_poly.type
_entity_poly.pdbx_seq_one_letter_code
_entity_poly.pdbx_strand_id
1 'polypeptide(L)' 'LFEFLPYSVGVANVRDFAAQMEVLPRYVTRARSGAGFAELARMLVEARRASTE' A
#
# COMPACT_ATOMS: atom_id res chain seq x y z
N LEU A 1 1.50 -11.91 -7.36
CA LEU A 1 0.48 -11.25 -6.51
C LEU A 1 0.25 -9.79 -6.94
N PHE A 2 1.27 -8.93 -6.94
CA PHE A 2 1.08 -7.51 -7.31
C PHE A 2 0.58 -7.30 -8.75
N GLU A 3 0.96 -8.18 -9.67
CA GLU A 3 0.47 -8.20 -11.05
C GLU A 3 -1.05 -8.34 -11.18
N PHE A 4 -1.66 -9.15 -10.31
CA PHE A 4 -3.09 -9.50 -10.40
C PHE A 4 -3.99 -8.53 -9.62
N LEU A 5 -3.40 -7.61 -8.84
CA LEU A 5 -4.13 -6.70 -7.97
C LEU A 5 -3.96 -5.25 -8.49
N PRO A 6 -5.00 -4.66 -9.13
CA PRO A 6 -4.89 -3.32 -9.72
C PRO A 6 -4.62 -2.24 -8.66
N TYR A 7 -5.04 -2.49 -7.42
CA TYR A 7 -4.81 -1.64 -6.26
C TYR A 7 -3.88 -2.31 -5.25
N SER A 8 -2.77 -2.88 -5.72
CA SER A 8 -1.73 -3.42 -4.84
C SER A 8 -1.01 -2.32 -4.05
N VAL A 9 -0.76 -2.58 -2.76
CA VAL A 9 -0.06 -1.65 -1.86
C VAL A 9 1.04 -2.38 -1.10
N GLY A 10 2.26 -1.85 -1.16
CA GLY A 10 3.38 -2.27 -0.31
C GLY A 10 3.63 -1.26 0.82
N VAL A 11 4.13 -1.74 1.96
CA VAL A 11 4.68 -0.84 2.99
C VAL A 11 6.10 -0.42 2.63
N ALA A 12 6.63 0.65 3.23
CA ALA A 12 7.88 1.28 2.79
C ALA A 12 9.09 0.34 2.69
N ASN A 13 9.12 -0.78 3.44
CA ASN A 13 10.14 -1.83 3.35
C ASN A 13 10.29 -2.40 1.94
N VAL A 14 9.23 -2.40 1.13
CA VAL A 14 9.28 -2.95 -0.24
C VAL A 14 10.32 -2.23 -1.11
N ARG A 15 10.63 -0.96 -0.79
CA ARG A 15 11.65 -0.18 -1.50
C ARG A 15 13.04 -0.78 -1.38
N ASP A 16 13.32 -1.44 -0.25
CA ASP A 16 14.61 -2.09 0.00
C ASP A 16 14.84 -3.27 -0.95
N PHE A 17 13.76 -3.85 -1.51
CA PHE A 17 13.79 -5.03 -2.39
C PHE A 17 13.39 -4.70 -3.83
N ALA A 18 13.04 -3.46 -4.14
CA ALA A 18 12.46 -3.09 -5.43
C ALA A 18 13.32 -3.46 -6.64
N ALA A 19 14.65 -3.43 -6.49
CA ALA A 19 15.59 -3.82 -7.54
C ALA A 19 15.58 -5.32 -7.88
N GLN A 20 15.03 -6.16 -7.00
CA GLN A 20 15.00 -7.62 -7.13
C GLN A 20 13.61 -8.15 -7.50
N MET A 21 12.63 -7.26 -7.71
CA MET A 21 11.24 -7.62 -7.94
C MET A 21 10.86 -7.43 -9.40
N GLU A 22 10.29 -8.47 -10.01
CA GLU A 22 9.79 -8.42 -11.39
C GLU A 22 8.54 -7.53 -11.52
N VAL A 23 7.70 -7.52 -10.47
CA VAL A 23 6.47 -6.71 -10.44
C VAL A 23 6.39 -5.96 -9.11
N LEU A 24 6.30 -4.63 -9.19
CA LEU A 24 6.18 -3.73 -8.05
C LEU A 24 4.70 -3.49 -7.67
N PRO A 25 4.41 -3.19 -6.39
CA PRO A 25 3.08 -2.75 -6.01
C PRO A 25 2.75 -1.40 -6.67
N ARG A 26 1.47 -1.18 -6.99
CA ARG A 26 0.99 0.07 -7.58
C ARG A 26 1.23 1.28 -6.67
N TYR A 27 1.07 1.08 -5.36
CA TYR A 27 1.27 2.12 -4.35
C TYR A 27 2.21 1.65 -3.25
N VAL A 28 2.92 2.60 -2.66
CA VAL A 28 3.80 2.33 -1.51
C VAL A 28 3.52 3.34 -0.41
N THR A 29 3.23 2.87 0.79
CA THR A 29 3.01 3.74 1.95
C THR A 29 4.31 4.40 2.41
N ARG A 30 4.21 5.47 3.21
CA ARG A 30 5.40 6.20 3.69
C ARG A 30 6.06 5.48 4.84
N ALA A 31 5.27 4.92 5.75
CA ALA A 31 5.78 4.27 6.94
C ALA A 31 6.19 2.81 6.70
N ARG A 32 7.13 2.35 7.52
CA ARG A 32 7.64 0.97 7.48
C ARG A 32 6.77 0.03 8.33
N SER A 33 6.81 -1.26 8.00
CA SER A 33 6.22 -2.35 8.78
C SER A 33 4.75 -2.10 9.13
N GLY A 34 4.32 -2.44 10.35
CA GLY A 34 2.94 -2.27 10.79
C GLY A 34 2.43 -0.83 10.75
N ALA A 35 3.31 0.18 10.89
CA ALA A 35 2.91 1.58 10.78
C ALA A 35 2.46 1.93 9.35
N GLY A 36 3.12 1.36 8.33
CA GLY A 36 2.70 1.50 6.93
C GLY A 36 1.35 0.85 6.66
N PHE A 37 1.06 -0.28 7.30
CA PHE A 37 -0.25 -0.91 7.19
C PHE A 37 -1.35 -0.05 7.85
N ALA A 38 -1.09 0.48 9.04
CA ALA A 38 -2.02 1.37 9.73
C ALA A 38 -2.27 2.68 8.96
N GLU A 39 -1.27 3.21 8.25
CA GLU A 39 -1.41 4.32 7.30
C GLU A 39 -2.45 4.02 6.22
N LEU A 40 -2.30 2.88 5.53
CA LEU A 40 -3.26 2.43 4.51
C LEU A 40 -4.66 2.23 5.08
N ALA A 41 -4.78 1.49 6.18
CA ALA A 41 -6.08 1.18 6.79
C ALA A 41 -6.85 2.46 7.15
N ARG A 42 -6.17 3.46 7.71
CA ARG A 42 -6.78 4.76 8.01
C ARG A 42 -7.27 5.47 6.75
N MET A 43 -6.45 5.54 5.70
CA MET A 43 -6.85 6.19 4.45
C MET A 43 -8.10 5.53 3.83
N LEU A 44 -8.18 4.20 3.87
CA LEU A 44 -9.33 3.46 3.35
C LEU A 44 -10.61 3.72 4.17
N VAL A 45 -10.50 3.73 5.50
CA VAL A 45 -11.63 4.02 6.38
C VAL A 45 -12.16 5.44 6.16
N GLU A 46 -11.28 6.43 6.08
CA GLU A 46 -11.69 7.81 5.83
C GLU A 46 -12.29 8.00 4.44
N ALA A 47 -11.71 7.41 3.39
CA ALA A 47 -12.28 7.46 2.04
C ALA A 47 -13.68 6.83 1.98
N ARG A 48 -13.89 5.72 2.69
CA ARG A 48 -15.21 5.07 2.76
C ARG A 48 -16.24 5.94 3.46
N ARG A 49 -15.85 6.62 4.55
CA ARG A 49 -16.72 7.58 5.25
C ARG A 49 -17.14 8.72 4.33
N ALA A 50 -16.16 9.36 3.66
CA ALA A 50 -16.42 10.46 2.74
C ALA A 50 -17.26 10.08 1.51
N SER A 51 -17.29 8.80 1.13
CA SER A 51 -18.11 8.31 0.01
C SER A 51 -19.56 7.98 0.41
N THR A 52 -19.88 7.99 1.70
CA THR A 52 -21.22 7.68 2.23
C THR A 52 -21.99 8.95 2.61
N GLU A 53 -21.34 10.12 2.57
CA GLU A 53 -21.93 11.46 2.70
C GLU A 53 -22.27 12.05 1.32
#